data_AF-H5YF11-F1
#
_entry.id   AF-H5YF11-F1
#
_cell.length_a   1.000
_cell.length_b   1.000
_cell.length_c   1.000
_cell.angle_alpha   90.00
_cell.angle_beta   90.00
_cell.angle_gamma   90.00
#
_symmetry.space_group_name_H-M   'P 1'
#
loop_
_entity.id
_entity.type
_entity.pdbx_description
1 polymer ?
#
loop_
_entity_poly.entity_id
_entity_poly.type
_entity_poly.pdbx_seq_one_letter_code
_entity_poly.pdbx_strand_id
1 'polypeptide(L)'
;MTYSPALKWMLIVLIPLTIGWKLMLKPEDPVEIQNAIAVFLAEQKFEVVVSDENLEYMHIVDARSPSCHLRVARVSPLGHEADLIRRLNELNGRTYFVFRRVVYSDQPVYLTVVNYIWFRFLRELGFVSRVPPVLAVVASCETDQLPWSMLRSLEPT
;
A
#
# COMPACT_ATOMS: atom_id res chain seq x y z
N MET A 1 23.84 -19.99 -36.31
CA MET A 1 24.02 -18.91 -35.31
C MET A 1 24.97 -19.40 -34.24
N THR A 2 26.25 -19.08 -34.36
CA THR A 2 27.29 -19.42 -33.39
C THR A 2 27.39 -18.30 -32.36
N TYR A 3 26.85 -18.53 -31.16
CA TYR A 3 26.97 -17.59 -30.04
C TYR A 3 28.42 -17.56 -29.53
N SER A 4 28.92 -16.38 -29.20
CA SER A 4 30.27 -16.21 -28.64
C SER A 4 30.41 -17.00 -27.33
N PRO A 5 31.50 -17.77 -27.14
CA PRO A 5 31.72 -18.53 -25.89
C PRO A 5 31.77 -17.62 -24.66
N ALA A 6 32.19 -16.36 -24.81
CA ALA A 6 32.18 -15.37 -23.74
C ALA A 6 30.75 -15.03 -23.28
N LEU A 7 29.79 -14.90 -24.20
CA LEU A 7 28.39 -14.65 -23.88
C LEU A 7 27.79 -15.83 -23.11
N LYS A 8 28.15 -17.06 -23.48
CA LYS A 8 27.66 -18.27 -22.81
C LYS A 8 28.11 -18.32 -21.34
N TRP A 9 29.39 -18.06 -21.08
CA TRP A 9 29.91 -18.01 -19.71
C TRP A 9 29.35 -16.85 -18.90
N MET A 10 29.21 -15.68 -19.52
CA MET A 10 28.58 -14.52 -18.90
C MET A 10 27.16 -14.84 -18.43
N LEU A 11 26.34 -15.48 -19.27
CA LEU A 11 24.98 -15.90 -18.91
C LEU A 11 24.97 -16.95 -17.80
N ILE A 12 25.87 -17.95 -17.87
CA ILE A 12 25.99 -18.99 -16.83
C ILE A 12 26.28 -18.40 -15.45
N VAL A 13 27.01 -17.29 -15.37
CA VAL A 13 27.31 -16.61 -14.09
C VAL A 13 26.20 -15.63 -13.68
N LEU A 14 25.67 -14.84 -14.63
CA LEU A 14 24.67 -13.81 -14.33
C LEU A 14 23.33 -14.39 -13.89
N ILE A 15 22.89 -15.50 -14.47
CA ILE A 15 21.62 -16.12 -14.12
C ILE A 15 21.57 -16.56 -12.64
N PRO A 16 22.49 -17.39 -12.13
CA PRO A 16 22.44 -17.78 -10.72
C PRO A 16 22.67 -16.59 -9.77
N LEU A 17 23.46 -15.60 -10.19
CA LEU A 17 23.65 -14.38 -9.40
C LEU A 17 22.35 -13.58 -9.27
N THR A 18 21.61 -13.37 -10.38
CA THR A 18 20.34 -12.63 -10.37
C THR A 18 19.21 -13.41 -9.70
N ILE A 19 19.18 -14.74 -9.86
CA ILE A 19 18.23 -15.61 -9.13
C ILE A 19 18.55 -15.58 -7.64
N GLY A 20 19.81 -15.77 -7.24
CA GLY A 20 20.24 -15.69 -5.84
C GLY A 20 19.89 -14.35 -5.21
N TRP A 21 20.13 -13.26 -5.94
CA TRP A 21 19.73 -11.91 -5.53
C TRP A 21 18.22 -11.80 -5.31
N LYS A 22 17.40 -12.25 -6.27
CA LYS A 22 15.93 -12.20 -6.14
C LYS A 22 15.41 -13.08 -5.00
N LEU A 23 16.04 -14.22 -4.72
CA LEU A 23 15.65 -15.10 -3.62
C LEU A 23 15.92 -14.50 -2.23
N MET A 24 16.88 -13.57 -2.12
CA MET A 24 17.13 -12.85 -0.85
C MET A 24 16.11 -11.75 -0.58
N LEU A 25 15.36 -11.28 -1.59
CA LEU A 25 14.37 -10.22 -1.42
C LEU A 25 13.06 -10.81 -0.87
N LYS A 26 12.66 -10.36 0.32
CA LYS A 26 11.38 -10.75 0.94
C LYS A 26 10.22 -10.19 0.11
N PRO A 27 9.21 -11.00 -0.26
CA PRO A 27 8.00 -10.49 -0.90
C PRO A 27 7.25 -9.56 0.04
N GLU A 28 6.58 -8.56 -0.52
CA GLU A 28 5.74 -7.64 0.25
C GLU A 28 4.51 -8.40 0.77
N ASP A 29 4.28 -8.36 2.08
CA ASP A 29 3.17 -9.02 2.72
C ASP A 29 2.00 -8.03 2.91
N PRO A 30 0.87 -8.19 2.19
CA PRO A 30 -0.28 -7.32 2.34
C PRO A 30 -0.90 -7.40 3.75
N VAL A 31 -0.77 -8.54 4.43
CA VAL A 31 -1.29 -8.75 5.79
C VAL A 31 -0.51 -7.92 6.80
N GLU A 32 0.80 -7.74 6.59
CA GLU A 32 1.65 -6.91 7.46
C GLU A 32 1.18 -5.45 7.44
N ILE A 33 0.81 -4.94 6.28
CA ILE A 33 0.28 -3.57 6.12
C ILE A 33 -1.12 -3.44 6.73
N GLN A 34 -1.98 -4.45 6.53
CA GLN A 34 -3.32 -4.46 7.13
C GLN A 34 -3.24 -4.47 8.65
N ASN A 35 -2.38 -5.30 9.22
CA ASN A 35 -2.12 -5.37 10.66
C ASN A 35 -1.56 -4.05 11.20
N ALA A 36 -0.64 -3.41 10.47
CA ALA A 36 -0.10 -2.10 10.85
C ALA A 36 -1.18 -1.01 10.94
N ILE A 37 -2.14 -1.01 10.00
CA ILE A 37 -3.30 -0.10 10.01
C ILE A 37 -4.24 -0.46 11.17
N ALA A 38 -4.52 -1.75 11.38
CA ALA A 38 -5.41 -2.21 12.44
C ALA A 38 -4.87 -1.84 13.83
N VAL A 39 -3.57 -2.02 14.07
CA VAL A 39 -2.90 -1.64 15.33
C VAL A 39 -3.02 -0.13 15.54
N PHE A 40 -2.74 0.68 14.52
CA PHE A 40 -2.89 2.14 14.62
C PHE A 40 -4.32 2.56 14.98
N LEU A 41 -5.33 1.99 14.33
CA LEU A 41 -6.73 2.34 14.61
C LEU A 41 -7.17 1.87 16.01
N ALA A 42 -6.69 0.71 16.46
CA ALA A 42 -6.93 0.22 17.81
C ALA A 42 -6.30 1.13 18.88
N GLU A 43 -5.09 1.66 18.64
CA GLU A 43 -4.45 2.66 19.51
C GLU A 43 -5.28 3.94 19.61
N GLN A 44 -5.96 4.33 18.53
CA GLN A 44 -6.88 5.47 18.49
C GLN A 44 -8.27 5.18 19.08
N LYS A 45 -8.43 4.05 19.81
CA LYS A 45 -9.68 3.64 20.47
C LYS A 45 -10.83 3.29 19.54
N PHE A 46 -10.54 2.93 18.28
CA PHE A 46 -11.53 2.31 17.42
C PHE A 46 -11.59 0.80 17.68
N GLU A 47 -12.79 0.25 17.63
CA GLU A 47 -13.02 -1.17 17.51
C GLU A 47 -12.75 -1.59 16.07
N VAL A 48 -11.67 -2.35 15.86
CA VAL A 48 -11.19 -2.71 14.52
C VAL A 48 -11.65 -4.12 14.16
N VAL A 49 -12.30 -4.24 13.01
CA VAL A 49 -12.65 -5.50 12.38
C VAL A 49 -11.89 -5.58 11.06
N VAL A 50 -10.94 -6.51 11.01
CA VAL A 50 -10.24 -6.85 9.78
C VAL A 50 -11.21 -7.72 8.96
N SER A 51 -11.79 -7.15 7.91
CA SER A 51 -12.69 -7.91 7.04
C SER A 51 -11.87 -8.79 6.12
N ASP A 52 -12.21 -10.08 6.06
CA ASP A 52 -11.69 -11.01 5.06
C ASP A 52 -12.43 -10.86 3.71
N GLU A 53 -13.39 -9.93 3.64
CA GLU A 53 -14.05 -9.56 2.39
C GLU A 53 -13.06 -8.82 1.49
N ASN A 54 -12.49 -9.59 0.56
CA ASN A 54 -11.60 -9.10 -0.47
C ASN A 54 -12.43 -8.49 -1.61
N LEU A 55 -12.87 -7.24 -1.46
CA LEU A 55 -13.54 -6.50 -2.53
C LEU A 55 -12.51 -6.19 -3.63
N GLU A 56 -12.59 -6.91 -4.75
CA GLU A 56 -11.68 -6.74 -5.91
C GLU A 56 -10.19 -6.66 -5.52
N TYR A 57 -9.71 -7.58 -4.67
CA TYR A 57 -8.33 -7.65 -4.19
C TYR A 57 -7.88 -6.51 -3.24
N MET A 58 -8.82 -5.68 -2.76
CA MET A 58 -8.54 -4.70 -1.72
C MET A 58 -8.79 -5.30 -0.34
N HIS A 59 -7.75 -5.27 0.49
CA HIS A 59 -7.86 -5.58 1.91
C HIS A 59 -8.45 -4.39 2.65
N ILE A 60 -9.63 -4.58 3.22
CA ILE A 60 -10.38 -3.54 3.92
C ILE A 60 -10.26 -3.73 5.43
N VAL A 61 -9.96 -2.64 6.13
CA VAL A 61 -9.98 -2.55 7.58
C VAL A 61 -11.16 -1.69 7.98
N ASP A 62 -12.16 -2.29 8.62
CA ASP A 62 -13.29 -1.57 9.20
C ASP A 62 -12.94 -1.19 10.64
N ALA A 63 -13.24 0.05 11.02
CA ALA A 63 -12.98 0.61 12.33
C ALA A 63 -14.20 1.39 12.81
N ARG A 64 -14.69 1.08 14.00
CA ARG A 64 -15.90 1.66 14.56
C ARG A 64 -15.63 2.33 15.90
N SER A 65 -16.30 3.45 16.11
CA SER A 65 -16.40 4.14 17.39
C SER A 65 -17.87 4.55 17.59
N PRO A 66 -18.29 4.92 18.81
CA PRO A 66 -19.69 5.27 19.09
C PRO A 66 -20.29 6.34 18.18
N SER A 67 -19.46 7.23 17.63
CA SER A 67 -19.87 8.36 16.78
C SER A 67 -19.28 8.33 15.37
N CYS A 68 -18.45 7.34 15.03
CA CYS A 68 -17.79 7.30 13.73
C CYS A 68 -17.55 5.90 13.21
N HIS A 69 -17.91 5.68 11.95
CA HIS A 69 -17.56 4.51 11.16
C HIS A 69 -16.49 4.89 10.16
N LEU A 70 -15.39 4.14 10.16
CA LEU A 70 -14.24 4.38 9.30
C LEU A 70 -13.85 3.09 8.58
N ARG A 71 -13.54 3.20 7.31
CA ARG A 71 -13.11 2.09 6.46
C ARG A 71 -11.83 2.50 5.76
N VAL A 72 -10.75 1.76 5.98
CA VAL A 72 -9.47 1.97 5.32
C VAL A 72 -9.23 0.84 4.35
N ALA A 73 -8.94 1.18 3.10
CA ALA A 73 -8.49 0.23 2.10
C ALA A 73 -7.11 0.64 1.60
N ARG A 74 -6.24 -0.35 1.37
CA ARG A 74 -5.04 -0.12 0.56
C ARG A 74 -5.48 -0.02 -0.90
N VAL A 75 -5.04 1.04 -1.58
CA VAL A 75 -5.33 1.23 -2.99
C VAL A 75 -4.09 1.21 -3.88
N SER A 76 -4.30 0.84 -5.13
CA SER A 76 -3.29 0.93 -6.17
C SER A 76 -2.84 2.38 -6.38
N PRO A 77 -1.52 2.65 -6.44
CA PRO A 77 -1.00 3.98 -6.73
C PRO A 77 -1.31 4.44 -8.16
N LEU A 78 -1.80 3.54 -9.04
CA LEU A 78 -2.19 3.82 -10.42
C LEU A 78 -3.60 4.44 -10.53
N GLY A 79 -4.38 4.45 -9.45
CA GLY A 79 -5.71 5.07 -9.42
C GLY A 79 -6.86 4.22 -9.97
N HIS A 80 -6.61 2.97 -10.38
CA HIS A 80 -7.66 2.09 -10.94
C HIS A 80 -8.84 1.85 -9.99
N GLU A 81 -8.59 1.84 -8.69
CA GLU A 81 -9.59 1.57 -7.65
C GLU A 81 -10.26 2.85 -7.11
N ALA A 82 -9.80 4.04 -7.50
CA ALA A 82 -10.31 5.31 -6.98
C ALA A 82 -11.80 5.50 -7.33
N ASP A 83 -12.17 5.17 -8.57
CA ASP A 83 -13.56 5.25 -9.03
C ASP A 83 -14.46 4.23 -8.34
N LEU A 84 -13.93 3.05 -8.03
CA LEU A 84 -14.68 2.02 -7.33
C LEU A 84 -14.97 2.45 -5.89
N ILE A 85 -13.96 2.97 -5.18
CA ILE A 85 -14.13 3.47 -3.81
C ILE A 85 -15.10 4.65 -3.78
N ARG A 86 -15.01 5.55 -4.77
CA ARG A 86 -15.95 6.67 -4.90
C ARG A 86 -17.39 6.16 -5.02
N ARG A 87 -17.65 5.16 -5.87
CA ARG A 87 -18.99 4.56 -6.04
C ARG A 87 -19.49 3.84 -4.80
N LEU A 88 -18.62 3.13 -4.08
CA LEU A 88 -18.98 2.47 -2.82
C LEU A 88 -19.42 3.47 -1.74
N ASN A 89 -18.99 4.73 -1.84
CA ASN A 89 -19.20 5.73 -0.80
C ASN A 89 -20.30 6.75 -1.09
N GLU A 90 -20.85 6.79 -2.31
CA GLU A 90 -21.95 7.71 -2.67
C GLU A 90 -23.16 7.60 -1.72
N LEU A 91 -23.25 6.52 -0.94
CA LEU A 91 -24.35 6.28 -0.01
C LEU A 91 -24.10 6.71 1.44
N ASN A 92 -22.85 6.85 1.95
CA ASN A 92 -22.66 6.93 3.42
C ASN A 92 -21.38 7.60 3.98
N GLY A 93 -20.51 8.26 3.20
CA GLY A 93 -19.32 8.88 3.81
C GLY A 93 -18.47 9.81 2.93
N ARG A 94 -17.63 10.61 3.58
CA ARG A 94 -16.57 11.38 2.90
C ARG A 94 -15.39 10.47 2.62
N THR A 95 -14.83 10.59 1.42
CA THR A 95 -13.64 9.84 0.99
C THR A 95 -12.45 10.78 0.95
N TYR A 96 -11.32 10.32 1.47
CA TYR A 96 -10.04 11.01 1.32
C TYR A 96 -8.91 9.99 1.17
N PHE A 97 -7.80 10.42 0.60
CA PHE A 97 -6.65 9.57 0.33
C PHE A 97 -5.50 9.99 1.24
N VAL A 98 -4.86 9.01 1.88
CA VAL A 98 -3.68 9.23 2.71
C VAL A 98 -2.47 8.67 1.99
N PHE A 99 -1.51 9.54 1.71
CA PHE A 99 -0.24 9.16 1.11
C PHE A 99 0.90 9.89 1.81
N ARG A 100 1.90 9.13 2.29
CA ARG A 100 3.05 9.67 3.05
C ARG A 100 2.62 10.61 4.20
N ARG A 101 1.58 10.21 4.94
CA ARG A 101 1.01 10.95 6.09
C ARG A 101 0.30 12.26 5.74
N VAL A 102 0.12 12.56 4.46
CA VAL A 102 -0.63 13.73 3.99
C VAL A 102 -2.00 13.26 3.51
N VAL A 103 -3.03 14.00 3.90
CA VAL A 103 -4.42 13.78 3.47
C VAL A 103 -4.67 14.57 2.20
N TYR A 104 -5.26 13.93 1.20
CA TYR A 104 -5.66 14.51 -0.07
C TYR A 104 -7.16 14.28 -0.29
N SER A 105 -7.86 15.28 -0.84
CA SER A 105 -9.28 15.13 -1.23
C SER A 105 -9.45 14.11 -2.35
N ASP A 106 -8.51 14.10 -3.28
CA ASP A 106 -8.48 13.23 -4.44
C ASP A 106 -7.13 12.52 -4.52
N GLN A 107 -7.09 11.32 -5.09
CA GLN A 107 -5.86 10.58 -5.20
C GLN A 107 -4.84 11.34 -6.08
N PRO A 108 -3.65 11.69 -5.57
CA PRO A 108 -2.65 12.40 -6.35
C PRO A 108 -1.91 11.42 -7.27
N VAL A 109 -2.57 10.96 -8.33
CA VAL A 109 -2.11 9.86 -9.21
C VAL A 109 -0.68 10.07 -9.71
N TYR A 110 -0.35 11.27 -10.18
CA TYR A 110 1.01 11.54 -10.67
C TYR A 110 2.07 11.32 -9.59
N LEU A 111 1.82 11.81 -8.38
CA LEU A 111 2.73 11.68 -7.25
C LEU A 111 2.86 10.21 -6.82
N THR A 112 1.75 9.50 -6.72
CA THR A 112 1.72 8.09 -6.28
C THR A 112 2.36 7.17 -7.32
N VAL A 113 2.17 7.42 -8.62
CA VAL A 113 2.79 6.65 -9.71
C VAL A 113 4.30 6.84 -9.74
N VAL A 114 4.78 8.09 -9.72
CA VAL A 114 6.23 8.37 -9.72
C VAL A 114 6.90 7.74 -8.51
N ASN A 115 6.26 7.86 -7.34
CA ASN A 115 6.77 7.25 -6.12
C ASN A 115 6.78 5.72 -6.20
N TYR A 116 5.70 5.13 -6.71
CA TYR A 116 5.61 3.68 -6.89
C TYR A 116 6.73 3.15 -7.79
N ILE A 117 6.98 3.78 -8.94
CA ILE A 117 8.04 3.35 -9.87
C ILE A 117 9.41 3.44 -9.18
N TRP A 118 9.68 4.55 -8.49
CA TRP A 118 10.95 4.76 -7.79
C TRP A 118 11.20 3.72 -6.69
N PHE A 119 10.24 3.55 -5.78
CA PHE A 119 10.39 2.61 -4.67
C PHE A 119 10.31 1.15 -5.12
N ARG A 120 9.57 0.84 -6.19
CA ARG A 120 9.62 -0.48 -6.80
C ARG A 120 11.01 -0.79 -7.35
N PHE A 121 11.65 0.16 -8.03
CA PHE A 121 13.02 0.00 -8.50
C PHE A 121 14.00 -0.21 -7.34
N LEU A 122 13.94 0.63 -6.30
CA LEU A 122 14.79 0.48 -5.12
C LEU A 122 14.58 -0.86 -4.40
N ARG A 123 13.35 -1.38 -4.39
CA ARG A 123 13.03 -2.68 -3.79
C ARG A 123 13.63 -3.84 -4.58
N GLU A 124 13.55 -3.80 -5.91
CA GLU A 124 14.19 -4.81 -6.76
C GLU A 124 15.73 -4.80 -6.62
N LEU A 125 16.29 -3.66 -6.23
CA LEU A 125 17.69 -3.52 -5.84
C LEU A 125 17.97 -3.82 -4.36
N GLY A 126 16.98 -4.25 -3.58
CA GLY A 126 17.15 -4.59 -2.16
C GLY A 126 17.48 -3.43 -1.23
N PHE A 127 17.35 -2.17 -1.67
CA PHE A 127 17.61 -0.99 -0.84
C PHE A 127 16.45 -0.63 0.09
N VAL A 128 15.24 -1.10 -0.23
CA VAL A 128 14.05 -0.88 0.60
C VAL A 128 13.27 -2.18 0.69
N SER A 129 12.69 -2.42 1.86
CA SER A 129 11.87 -3.61 2.13
C SER A 129 10.46 -3.52 1.53
N ARG A 130 9.95 -2.31 1.27
CA ARG A 130 8.57 -2.11 0.81
C ARG A 130 8.36 -0.83 0.01
N VAL A 131 7.25 -0.80 -0.72
CA VAL A 131 6.78 0.40 -1.42
C VAL A 131 5.78 1.13 -0.53
N PRO A 132 5.87 2.47 -0.37
CA PRO A 132 4.88 3.22 0.41
C PRO A 132 3.47 2.99 -0.13
N PRO A 133 2.53 2.47 0.68
CA PRO A 133 1.17 2.26 0.22
C PRO A 133 0.40 3.57 0.12
N VAL A 134 -0.62 3.57 -0.74
CA VAL A 134 -1.66 4.59 -0.77
C VAL A 134 -2.85 4.02 -0.03
N LEU A 135 -3.41 4.79 0.90
CA LEU A 135 -4.60 4.39 1.63
C LEU A 135 -5.77 5.24 1.17
N ALA A 136 -6.89 4.59 0.87
CA ALA A 136 -8.17 5.27 0.78
C ALA A 136 -8.89 5.11 2.10
N VAL A 137 -9.38 6.21 2.62
CA VAL A 137 -10.10 6.25 3.88
C VAL A 137 -11.49 6.80 3.61
N VAL A 138 -12.47 6.07 4.09
CA VAL A 138 -13.87 6.43 4.06
C VAL A 138 -14.30 6.65 5.48
N ALA A 139 -14.91 7.78 5.75
CA ALA A 139 -15.45 8.04 7.08
C ALA A 139 -16.86 8.62 7.01
N SER A 140 -17.70 8.17 7.94
CA SER A 140 -19.02 8.75 8.18
C SER A 140 -18.94 10.06 8.99
N CYS A 141 -17.75 10.40 9.51
CA CYS A 141 -17.50 11.57 10.35
C CYS A 141 -16.38 12.45 9.79
N GLU A 142 -16.28 13.70 10.23
CA GLU A 142 -15.17 14.60 9.90
C GLU A 142 -13.89 14.10 10.60
N THR A 143 -13.11 13.28 9.90
CA THR A 143 -11.88 12.61 10.40
C THR A 143 -10.61 13.12 9.75
N ASP A 144 -10.66 14.31 9.16
CA ASP A 144 -9.50 15.06 8.66
C ASP A 144 -8.41 15.26 9.75
N GLN A 145 -8.72 14.94 11.01
CA GLN A 145 -7.89 15.10 12.21
C GLN A 145 -7.26 13.81 12.76
N LEU A 146 -7.45 12.64 12.15
CA LEU A 146 -6.71 11.45 12.59
C LEU A 146 -5.20 11.69 12.48
N PRO A 147 -4.39 11.32 13.49
CA PRO A 147 -2.96 11.60 13.50
C PRO A 147 -2.21 10.62 12.58
N TRP A 148 -2.47 10.68 11.28
CA TRP A 148 -1.85 9.84 10.24
C TRP A 148 -0.32 9.90 10.28
N SER A 149 0.25 10.98 10.85
CA SER A 149 1.67 11.12 11.10
C SER A 149 2.25 10.07 12.05
N MET A 150 1.44 9.48 12.93
CA MET A 150 1.87 8.43 13.86
C MET A 150 1.96 7.04 13.21
N LEU A 151 1.45 6.89 11.97
CA LEU A 151 1.52 5.66 11.18
C LEU A 151 2.96 5.44 10.64
N ARG A 152 3.91 5.25 11.55
CA ARG A 152 5.35 5.01 11.26
C ARG A 152 5.58 3.64 10.63
N SER A 153 4.68 2.72 10.90
CA SER A 153 4.69 1.36 10.38
C SER A 153 4.43 1.25 8.88
N LEU A 154 4.35 2.33 8.09
CA LEU A 154 4.22 2.31 6.62
C LEU A 154 5.39 2.96 5.85
N GLU A 155 6.44 3.44 6.53
CA GLU A 155 7.62 4.00 5.85
C GLU A 155 8.56 2.92 5.31
N PRO A 156 9.14 3.09 4.11
CA PRO A 156 10.11 2.16 3.57
C PRO A 156 11.38 2.19 4.44
N THR A 157 11.66 1.08 5.13
CA THR A 157 12.92 0.82 5.85
C THR A 157 13.87 0.00 4.99
#